data_AF-A0A8T5EUF8-F1
#
_entry.id   AF-A0A8T5EUF8-F1
#
_cell.length_a   1.000
_cell.length_b   1.000
_cell.length_c   1.000
_cell.angle_alpha   90.00
_cell.angle_beta   90.00
_cell.angle_gamma   90.00
#
_symmetry.space_group_name_H-M   'P 1'
#
loop_
_entity.id
_entity.type
_entity.pdbx_description
1 polymer ?
#
loop_
_entity_poly.entity_id
_entity_poly.type
_entity_poly.pdbx_seq_one_letter_code
_entity_poly.pdbx_strand_id
1 'polypeptide(L)'
;MVEGWSRFALRFSDYYKSLDHNSLWVPPRLRSREWMFIPWGSKPPDRHRGFIDKKGLSDYLKQRAPHSCFHSTAYYRLPNERKMIDKDWLGADLIFDLDGDHLPGVSDNDFPTMISKIQEQAWTLWSEFLEPEFGFKEKYVQTSFSGHRGFHIHVRDPSLLHIDSNAR
;
A
#
# COMPACT_ATOMS: atom_id res chain seq x y z
N MET A 1 -20.89 16.75 -9.19
CA MET A 1 -21.18 15.31 -9.26
C MET A 1 -20.29 14.74 -10.36
N VAL A 2 -19.38 13.82 -10.05
CA VAL A 2 -18.52 13.23 -11.08
C VAL A 2 -19.34 12.20 -11.84
N GLU A 3 -19.92 12.59 -12.97
CA GLU A 3 -20.54 11.66 -13.92
C GLU A 3 -19.44 10.82 -14.60
N GLY A 4 -19.73 9.55 -14.90
CA GLY A 4 -18.88 8.71 -15.74
C GLY A 4 -18.06 7.60 -15.04
N TRP A 5 -18.11 7.46 -13.72
CA TRP A 5 -17.33 6.41 -13.04
C TRP A 5 -17.91 4.99 -13.18
N SER A 6 -19.19 4.85 -13.52
CA SER A 6 -19.90 3.57 -13.58
C SER A 6 -19.26 2.55 -14.52
N ARG A 7 -18.72 3.02 -15.66
CA ARG A 7 -17.98 2.18 -16.61
C ARG A 7 -16.71 1.60 -15.98
N PHE A 8 -15.97 2.40 -15.21
CA PHE A 8 -14.76 1.95 -14.53
C PHE A 8 -15.10 1.01 -13.37
N ALA A 9 -16.16 1.30 -12.61
CA ALA A 9 -16.63 0.41 -11.55
C ALA A 9 -17.01 -0.98 -12.08
N LEU A 10 -17.66 -1.06 -13.25
CA LEU A 10 -17.94 -2.34 -13.89
C LEU A 10 -16.66 -3.10 -14.22
N ARG A 11 -15.68 -2.43 -14.85
CA ARG A 11 -14.38 -3.03 -15.18
C ARG A 11 -13.61 -3.53 -13.95
N PHE A 12 -13.63 -2.77 -12.86
CA PHE A 12 -13.00 -3.19 -11.60
C PHE A 12 -13.75 -4.37 -10.98
N SER A 13 -15.09 -4.37 -11.02
CA SER A 13 -15.89 -5.53 -10.61
C SER A 13 -15.48 -6.78 -11.39
N ASP A 14 -15.37 -6.69 -12.70
CA ASP A 14 -15.00 -7.82 -13.55
C ASP A 14 -13.57 -8.29 -13.25
N TYR A 15 -12.63 -7.36 -13.08
CA TYR A 15 -11.25 -7.67 -12.65
C TYR A 15 -11.22 -8.40 -11.31
N TYR A 16 -11.86 -7.88 -10.27
CA TYR A 16 -11.86 -8.54 -8.95
C TYR A 16 -12.54 -9.91 -9.00
N LYS A 17 -13.61 -10.07 -9.80
CA LYS A 17 -14.29 -11.36 -10.00
C LYS A 17 -13.44 -12.37 -10.75
N SER A 18 -12.57 -11.93 -11.65
CA SER A 18 -11.67 -12.83 -12.39
C SER A 18 -10.47 -13.32 -11.56
N LEU A 19 -10.20 -12.72 -10.40
CA LEU A 19 -9.07 -13.14 -9.55
C LEU A 19 -9.37 -14.46 -8.84
N ASP A 20 -8.41 -15.39 -8.93
CA ASP A 20 -8.34 -16.51 -7.99
C ASP A 20 -7.76 -16.02 -6.65
N HIS A 21 -8.39 -16.43 -5.55
CA HIS A 21 -7.97 -16.07 -4.21
C HIS A 21 -6.57 -16.60 -3.85
N ASN A 22 -6.10 -17.68 -4.47
CA ASN A 22 -4.75 -18.19 -4.24
C ASN A 22 -3.67 -17.32 -4.87
N SER A 23 -3.96 -16.72 -6.04
CA SER A 23 -3.04 -15.84 -6.76
C SER A 23 -3.07 -14.39 -6.26
N LEU A 24 -4.07 -14.02 -5.44
CA LEU A 24 -4.13 -12.71 -4.81
C LEU A 24 -2.89 -12.48 -3.94
N TRP A 25 -2.09 -11.48 -4.31
CA TRP A 25 -1.01 -11.01 -3.47
C TRP A 25 -1.58 -10.32 -2.22
N VAL A 26 -0.99 -10.60 -1.07
CA VAL A 26 -1.33 -9.93 0.20
C VAL A 26 -0.04 -9.57 0.93
N PRO A 27 -0.02 -8.46 1.67
CA PRO A 27 1.13 -8.12 2.48
C PRO A 27 1.37 -9.18 3.57
N PRO A 28 2.63 -9.35 4.02
CA PRO A 28 2.93 -10.16 5.19
C PRO A 28 2.10 -9.75 6.40
N ARG A 29 1.78 -10.72 7.25
CA ARG A 29 0.99 -10.55 8.48
C ARG A 29 -0.41 -9.96 8.24
N LEU A 30 -1.06 -10.40 7.16
CA LEU A 30 -2.44 -10.03 6.76
C LEU A 30 -3.40 -9.82 7.95
N ARG A 31 -3.43 -10.78 8.89
CA ARG A 31 -4.35 -10.81 10.05
C ARG A 31 -4.16 -9.65 11.02
N SER A 32 -2.98 -9.04 11.03
CA SER A 32 -2.64 -7.94 11.94
C SER A 32 -2.73 -6.57 11.26
N ARG A 33 -3.20 -6.49 10.01
CA ARG A 33 -3.31 -5.21 9.29
C ARG A 33 -4.73 -4.72 9.27
N GLU A 34 -4.91 -3.42 9.50
CA GLU A 34 -6.12 -2.72 9.12
C GLU A 34 -6.16 -2.57 7.60
N TRP A 35 -7.33 -2.71 7.01
CA TRP A 35 -7.59 -2.42 5.61
C TRP A 35 -8.54 -1.24 5.48
N MET A 36 -8.29 -0.44 4.45
CA MET A 36 -9.13 0.68 4.03
C MET A 36 -9.45 0.54 2.54
N PHE A 37 -10.70 0.82 2.18
CA PHE A 37 -11.16 0.76 0.80
C PHE A 37 -11.86 2.05 0.42
N ILE A 38 -11.50 2.63 -0.73
CA ILE A 38 -12.21 3.78 -1.28
C ILE A 38 -13.34 3.25 -2.17
N PRO A 39 -14.62 3.51 -1.86
CA PRO A 39 -15.73 3.14 -2.73
C PRO A 39 -15.82 4.08 -3.94
N TRP A 40 -16.57 3.66 -4.96
CA TRP A 40 -16.92 4.55 -6.06
C TRP A 40 -17.94 5.61 -5.64
N GLY A 41 -17.87 6.79 -6.25
CA GLY A 41 -18.75 7.92 -5.95
C GLY A 41 -18.30 8.72 -4.72
N SER A 42 -19.25 9.29 -3.99
CA SER A 42 -18.99 10.20 -2.85
C SER A 42 -19.06 9.54 -1.48
N LYS A 43 -19.14 8.21 -1.42
CA LYS A 43 -19.19 7.49 -0.14
C LYS A 43 -17.86 7.63 0.61
N PRO A 44 -17.88 7.74 1.95
CA PRO A 44 -16.64 7.79 2.72
C PRO A 44 -15.84 6.49 2.59
N PRO A 45 -14.52 6.52 2.80
CA PRO A 45 -13.69 5.32 2.84
C PRO A 45 -14.21 4.30 3.87
N ASP A 46 -14.24 3.03 3.48
CA ASP A 46 -14.55 1.92 4.39
C ASP A 46 -13.26 1.50 5.12
N ARG A 47 -13.20 1.79 6.42
CA ARG A 47 -12.04 1.60 7.30
C ARG A 47 -12.30 0.58 8.39
N HIS A 48 -11.28 0.29 9.21
CA HIS A 48 -11.38 -0.64 10.34
C HIS A 48 -11.79 -2.05 9.88
N ARG A 49 -11.26 -2.49 8.75
CA ARG A 49 -11.43 -3.86 8.25
C ARG A 49 -10.21 -4.70 8.62
N GLY A 50 -10.44 -5.94 9.02
CA GLY A 50 -9.42 -6.96 9.23
C GLY A 50 -9.85 -8.25 8.54
N PHE A 51 -8.88 -9.00 8.01
CA PHE A 51 -9.14 -10.26 7.30
C PHE A 51 -8.32 -11.39 7.90
N ILE A 52 -8.96 -12.54 8.11
CA ILE A 52 -8.31 -13.72 8.67
C ILE A 52 -7.46 -14.43 7.60
N ASP A 53 -7.87 -14.36 6.33
CA ASP A 53 -7.19 -15.02 5.22
C ASP A 53 -7.42 -14.30 3.89
N LYS A 54 -6.73 -14.79 2.85
CA LYS A 54 -6.86 -14.28 1.47
C LYS A 54 -8.27 -14.45 0.92
N LYS A 55 -8.98 -15.50 1.33
CA LYS A 55 -10.34 -15.78 0.84
C LYS A 55 -11.30 -14.70 1.31
N GLY A 56 -11.27 -14.34 2.59
CA GLY A 56 -12.11 -13.27 3.14
C GLY A 56 -11.86 -11.90 2.47
N LEU A 57 -10.59 -11.58 2.18
CA LEU A 57 -10.25 -10.38 1.40
C LEU A 57 -10.77 -10.49 -0.04
N SER A 58 -10.56 -11.62 -0.71
CA SER A 58 -11.04 -11.86 -2.08
C SER A 58 -12.56 -11.73 -2.19
N ASP A 59 -13.30 -12.36 -1.27
CA ASP A 59 -14.76 -12.30 -1.21
C ASP A 59 -15.24 -10.85 -1.03
N TYR A 60 -14.58 -10.08 -0.16
CA TYR A 60 -14.88 -8.66 0.03
C TYR A 60 -14.64 -7.84 -1.25
N LEU A 61 -13.50 -8.03 -1.92
CA LEU A 61 -13.17 -7.34 -3.17
C LEU A 61 -14.17 -7.66 -4.28
N LYS A 62 -14.56 -8.93 -4.41
CA LYS A 62 -15.56 -9.38 -5.39
C LYS A 62 -16.95 -8.80 -5.14
N GLN A 63 -17.32 -8.67 -3.86
CA GLN A 63 -18.62 -8.13 -3.46
C GLN A 63 -18.69 -6.60 -3.58
N ARG A 64 -17.62 -5.90 -3.16
CA ARG A 64 -17.61 -4.43 -3.03
C ARG A 64 -17.02 -3.72 -4.25
N ALA A 65 -16.14 -4.38 -4.98
CA ALA A 65 -15.41 -3.84 -6.13
C ALA A 65 -14.92 -2.39 -5.90
N PRO A 66 -14.10 -2.14 -4.86
CA PRO A 66 -13.69 -0.79 -4.51
C PRO A 66 -12.83 -0.12 -5.60
N HIS A 67 -12.78 1.21 -5.60
CA HIS A 67 -11.90 1.99 -6.48
C HIS A 67 -10.42 1.83 -6.10
N SER A 68 -10.12 1.83 -4.80
CA SER A 68 -8.76 1.68 -4.30
C SER A 68 -8.74 0.85 -3.03
N CYS A 69 -7.64 0.12 -2.84
CA CYS A 69 -7.41 -0.77 -1.70
C CYS A 69 -6.14 -0.34 -0.99
N PHE A 70 -6.18 -0.26 0.34
CA PHE A 70 -5.05 0.09 1.17
C PHE A 70 -5.00 -0.86 2.37
N HIS A 71 -3.80 -1.06 2.89
CA HIS A 71 -3.59 -1.70 4.18
C HIS A 71 -2.68 -0.83 5.04
N SER A 72 -2.80 -0.93 6.36
CA SER A 72 -1.93 -0.23 7.28
C SER A 72 -0.49 -0.68 7.13
N THR A 73 0.42 0.26 7.32
CA THR A 73 1.86 0.03 7.51
C THR A 73 2.10 -0.59 8.89
N ALA A 74 1.27 -0.17 9.86
CA ALA A 74 1.20 -0.67 11.21
C ALA A 74 0.54 -2.04 11.32
N TYR A 75 0.92 -2.73 12.39
CA TYR A 75 0.41 -4.01 12.84
C TYR A 75 -0.36 -3.82 14.15
N TYR A 76 -1.48 -4.51 14.27
CA TYR A 76 -2.40 -4.43 15.41
C TYR A 76 -2.83 -5.84 15.81
N ARG A 77 -3.08 -6.05 17.11
CA ARG A 77 -3.73 -7.29 17.56
C ARG A 77 -5.20 -7.30 17.14
N LEU A 78 -5.87 -6.16 17.20
CA LEU A 78 -7.28 -5.98 16.87
C LEU A 78 -7.45 -4.92 15.76
N PRO A 79 -7.09 -5.24 14.50
CA PRO A 79 -7.03 -4.26 13.42
C PRO A 79 -8.38 -3.63 13.04
N ASN A 80 -9.48 -4.33 13.35
CA ASN A 80 -10.85 -3.92 13.09
C ASN A 80 -11.45 -3.01 14.18
N GLU A 81 -10.73 -2.73 15.27
CA GLU A 81 -11.19 -1.77 16.28
C GLU A 81 -11.24 -0.35 15.72
N ARG A 82 -12.22 0.43 16.23
CA ARG A 82 -12.46 1.79 15.76
C ARG A 82 -11.53 2.81 16.40
N LYS A 83 -11.30 2.69 17.71
CA LYS A 83 -10.41 3.60 18.43
C LYS A 83 -8.99 3.07 18.39
N MET A 84 -8.03 3.97 18.18
CA MET A 84 -6.61 3.59 18.08
C MET A 84 -6.08 2.91 19.34
N ILE A 85 -6.51 3.38 20.52
CA ILE A 85 -6.10 2.82 21.81
C ILE A 85 -6.57 1.37 21.99
N ASP A 86 -7.68 0.98 21.34
CA ASP A 86 -8.26 -0.36 21.44
C ASP A 86 -7.65 -1.33 20.41
N LYS A 87 -6.92 -0.83 19.40
CA LYS A 87 -6.32 -1.68 18.36
C LYS A 87 -5.17 -2.56 18.86
N ASP A 88 -4.52 -2.16 19.96
CA ASP A 88 -3.32 -2.79 20.52
C ASP A 88 -2.18 -2.87 19.47
N TRP A 89 -1.44 -1.76 19.32
CA TRP A 89 -0.37 -1.60 18.33
C TRP A 89 0.82 -2.52 18.61
N LEU A 90 1.31 -3.19 17.57
CA LEU A 90 2.37 -4.20 17.65
C LEU A 90 3.66 -3.80 16.93
N GLY A 91 3.64 -2.74 16.13
CA GLY A 91 4.76 -2.33 15.28
C GLY A 91 4.30 -1.68 13.98
N ALA A 92 5.24 -1.27 13.13
CA ALA A 92 4.95 -0.85 11.77
C ALA A 92 6.12 -1.09 10.82
N ASP A 93 5.81 -1.37 9.56
CA ASP A 93 6.79 -1.33 8.46
C ASP A 93 7.46 0.05 8.42
N LEU A 94 8.76 0.09 8.10
CA LEU A 94 9.42 1.33 7.65
C LEU A 94 9.19 1.46 6.15
N ILE A 95 8.71 2.60 5.69
CA ILE A 95 8.30 2.81 4.30
C ILE A 95 8.89 4.10 3.79
N PHE A 96 9.40 4.04 2.57
CA PHE A 96 9.77 5.19 1.77
C PHE A 96 8.81 5.26 0.58
N ASP A 97 8.16 6.40 0.43
CA ASP A 97 7.22 6.67 -0.67
C ASP A 97 7.87 7.71 -1.60
N LEU A 98 8.11 7.31 -2.84
CA LEU A 98 8.79 8.11 -3.85
C LEU A 98 7.80 8.51 -4.93
N ASP A 99 7.37 9.77 -4.89
CA ASP A 99 6.40 10.35 -5.82
C ASP A 99 7.08 11.22 -6.89
N GLY A 100 6.90 10.87 -8.17
CA GLY A 100 7.57 11.53 -9.29
C GLY A 100 7.10 12.96 -9.59
N ASP A 101 5.89 13.33 -9.19
CA ASP A 101 5.34 14.69 -9.38
C ASP A 101 5.94 15.73 -8.42
N HIS A 102 6.64 15.28 -7.38
CA HIS A 102 7.40 16.13 -6.47
C HIS A 102 8.82 16.41 -6.96
N LEU A 103 9.28 15.72 -8.02
CA LEU A 103 10.63 15.93 -8.55
C LEU A 103 10.75 17.28 -9.28
N PRO A 104 11.78 18.09 -8.98
CA PRO A 104 12.02 19.34 -9.67
C PRO A 104 12.14 19.16 -11.18
N GLY A 105 11.39 19.94 -11.97
CA GLY A 105 11.43 19.89 -13.43
C GLY A 105 10.84 18.62 -14.04
N VAL A 106 9.95 17.93 -13.31
CA VAL A 106 9.15 16.81 -13.80
C VAL A 106 7.69 17.24 -13.87
N SER A 107 7.06 17.02 -15.03
CA SER A 107 5.62 17.17 -15.18
C SER A 107 4.97 15.80 -15.23
N ASP A 108 3.87 15.65 -14.52
CA ASP A 108 2.97 14.50 -14.57
C ASP A 108 2.38 14.24 -15.97
N ASN A 109 2.37 15.24 -16.84
CA ASN A 109 1.96 15.10 -18.24
C ASN A 109 2.98 14.34 -19.10
N ASP A 110 4.26 14.33 -18.71
CA ASP A 110 5.32 13.53 -19.36
C ASP A 110 5.59 12.28 -18.53
N PHE A 111 4.62 11.37 -18.55
CA PHE A 111 4.64 10.15 -17.75
C PHE A 111 5.89 9.28 -17.97
N PRO A 112 6.34 9.00 -19.21
CA PRO A 112 7.55 8.20 -19.42
C PRO A 112 8.79 8.80 -18.75
N THR A 113 9.02 10.11 -18.92
CA THR A 113 10.17 10.79 -18.30
C THR A 113 10.05 10.81 -16.78
N MET A 114 8.85 11.09 -16.24
CA MET A 114 8.60 11.06 -14.80
C MET A 114 8.93 9.70 -14.20
N ILE A 115 8.43 8.61 -14.81
CA ILE A 115 8.67 7.25 -14.33
C ILE A 115 10.14 6.86 -14.42
N SER A 116 10.85 7.22 -15.50
CA SER A 116 12.29 6.95 -15.61
C SER A 116 13.06 7.64 -14.49
N LYS A 117 12.79 8.92 -14.25
CA LYS A 117 13.48 9.70 -13.21
C LYS A 117 13.19 9.19 -11.79
N ILE A 118 11.93 8.92 -11.46
CA ILE A 118 11.60 8.44 -10.11
C ILE A 118 12.10 7.01 -9.87
N GLN A 119 12.22 6.20 -10.93
CA GLN A 119 12.87 4.89 -10.84
C GLN A 119 14.36 5.02 -10.52
N GLU A 120 15.08 5.92 -11.19
CA GLU A 120 16.48 6.22 -10.90
C GLU A 120 16.66 6.70 -9.45
N GLN A 121 15.81 7.63 -8.98
CA GLN A 121 15.86 8.11 -7.59
C GLN A 121 15.56 7.00 -6.58
N ALA A 122 14.60 6.11 -6.87
CA ALA A 122 14.31 4.95 -6.02
C ALA A 122 15.50 3.98 -5.95
N TRP A 123 16.20 3.77 -7.07
CA TRP A 123 17.42 2.97 -7.09
C TRP A 123 18.54 3.63 -6.29
N THR A 124 18.81 4.92 -6.51
CA THR A 124 19.81 5.70 -5.78
C THR A 124 19.55 5.66 -4.27
N LEU A 125 18.30 5.89 -3.83
CA LEU A 125 17.92 5.78 -2.41
C LEU A 125 18.31 4.41 -1.84
N TRP A 126 18.01 3.33 -2.55
CA TRP A 126 18.37 1.98 -2.13
C TRP A 126 19.88 1.76 -2.10
N SER A 127 20.55 1.93 -3.24
CA SER A 127 21.93 1.51 -3.47
C SER A 127 22.97 2.40 -2.82
N GLU A 128 22.64 3.67 -2.55
CA GLU A 128 23.59 4.64 -2.00
C GLU A 128 23.33 4.97 -0.52
N PHE A 129 22.12 4.76 -0.01
CA PHE A 129 21.78 5.12 1.37
C PHE A 129 21.24 3.93 2.17
N LEU A 130 20.11 3.36 1.77
CA LEU A 130 19.38 2.39 2.60
C LEU A 130 20.19 1.12 2.87
N GLU A 131 20.83 0.57 1.84
CA GLU A 131 21.66 -0.63 1.99
C GLU A 131 23.05 -0.32 2.59
N PRO A 132 23.89 0.56 2.00
CA PRO A 132 25.27 0.73 2.46
C PRO A 132 25.40 1.53 3.77
N GLU A 133 24.58 2.56 4.00
CA GLU A 133 24.70 3.42 5.18
C GLU A 133 23.88 2.92 6.37
N PHE A 134 22.61 2.56 6.13
CA PHE A 134 21.72 2.05 7.18
C PHE A 134 21.82 0.53 7.40
N GLY A 135 22.49 -0.19 6.51
CA GLY A 135 22.68 -1.64 6.63
C GLY A 135 21.38 -2.44 6.43
N PHE A 136 20.37 -1.87 5.76
CA PHE A 136 19.13 -2.58 5.47
C PHE A 136 19.41 -3.73 4.50
N LYS A 137 18.83 -4.89 4.80
CA LYS A 137 19.10 -6.12 4.05
C LYS A 137 18.03 -6.33 2.99
N GLU A 138 18.44 -6.50 1.74
CA GLU A 138 17.55 -6.72 0.59
C GLU A 138 16.47 -7.79 0.86
N LYS A 139 16.83 -8.88 1.55
CA LYS A 139 15.88 -9.96 1.92
C LYS A 139 14.67 -9.53 2.77
N TYR A 140 14.73 -8.36 3.41
CA TYR A 140 13.63 -7.79 4.19
C TYR A 140 12.87 -6.69 3.45
N VAL A 141 13.25 -6.42 2.21
CA VAL A 141 12.77 -5.28 1.44
C VAL A 141 11.82 -5.74 0.36
N GLN A 142 10.75 -4.99 0.18
CA GLN A 142 9.84 -5.14 -0.94
C GLN A 142 9.69 -3.79 -1.63
N THR A 143 10.05 -3.74 -2.91
CA THR A 143 9.80 -2.59 -3.77
C THR A 143 8.55 -2.85 -4.60
N SER A 144 7.69 -1.83 -4.74
CA SER A 144 6.49 -1.90 -5.57
C SER A 144 6.27 -0.61 -6.34
N PHE A 145 5.81 -0.72 -7.57
CA PHE A 145 5.21 0.42 -8.27
C PHE A 145 3.92 0.84 -7.55
N SER A 146 3.75 2.13 -7.28
CA SER A 146 2.57 2.72 -6.62
C SER A 146 1.26 2.48 -7.37
N GLY A 147 1.34 2.12 -8.65
CA GLY A 147 0.20 2.05 -9.56
C GLY A 147 -0.06 3.35 -10.32
N HIS A 148 0.70 4.41 -10.04
CA HIS A 148 0.58 5.68 -10.75
C HIS A 148 1.93 6.35 -10.99
N ARG A 149 2.48 7.14 -10.05
CA ARG A 149 3.55 8.12 -10.35
C ARG A 149 4.88 7.83 -9.67
N GLY A 150 5.00 6.69 -9.02
CA GLY A 150 6.04 6.48 -8.03
C GLY A 150 6.25 5.04 -7.61
N PHE A 151 7.13 4.87 -6.63
CA PHE A 151 7.49 3.58 -6.06
C PHE A 151 7.44 3.63 -4.54
N HIS A 152 7.11 2.49 -3.92
CA HIS A 152 7.23 2.31 -2.48
C HIS A 152 8.35 1.31 -2.19
N ILE A 153 9.16 1.60 -1.17
CA ILE A 153 10.12 0.67 -0.60
C ILE A 153 9.64 0.34 0.81
N HIS A 154 9.20 -0.89 1.03
CA HIS A 154 8.83 -1.42 2.34
C HIS A 154 9.99 -2.18 2.96
N VAL A 155 10.55 -1.66 4.04
CA VAL A 155 11.57 -2.34 4.86
C VAL A 155 10.86 -3.05 6.02
N ARG A 156 10.92 -4.38 6.05
CA ARG A 156 10.23 -5.22 7.03
C ARG A 156 11.19 -6.04 7.90
N ASP A 157 12.33 -5.45 8.24
CA ASP A 157 13.28 -6.05 9.17
C ASP A 157 12.64 -6.14 10.57
N PRO A 158 12.57 -7.33 11.20
CA PRO A 158 12.03 -7.49 12.54
C PRO A 158 12.64 -6.56 13.60
N SER A 159 13.91 -6.18 13.44
CA SER A 159 14.62 -5.27 14.36
C SER A 159 14.14 -3.81 14.27
N LEU A 160 13.44 -3.44 13.20
CA LEU A 160 12.95 -2.07 12.98
C LEU A 160 11.46 -1.92 13.26
N LEU A 161 10.73 -2.99 13.54
CA LEU A 161 9.26 -2.95 13.66
C LEU A 161 8.75 -2.01 14.76
N HIS A 162 9.56 -1.81 15.81
CA HIS A 162 9.20 -1.11 17.04
C HIS A 162 9.70 0.33 17.08
N ILE A 163 10.41 0.81 16.04
CA ILE A 163 10.88 2.20 16.01
C ILE A 163 9.69 3.16 15.99
N ASP A 164 9.79 4.21 16.80
CA ASP A 164 8.76 5.23 16.95
C ASP A 164 8.80 6.25 15.81
N SER A 165 7.95 7.27 15.88
CA SER A 165 7.88 8.30 14.83
C SER A 165 9.08 9.24 14.81
N ASN A 166 9.85 9.36 15.89
CA ASN A 166 11.00 10.26 15.93
C ASN A 166 12.26 9.58 15.36
N ALA A 167 12.34 8.27 15.47
CA ALA A 167 13.42 7.46 14.91
C ALA A 167 13.23 7.15 13.40
N ARG A 168 12.04 7.38 12.85
CA ARG A 168 11.70 7.23 11.42
C ARG A 168 11.98 8.50 10.67
#